data_AF-A0A432LYD5-F1
#
_entry.id   AF-A0A432LYD5-F1
#
_cell.length_a   1.000
_cell.length_b   1.000
_cell.length_c   1.000
_cell.angle_alpha   90.00
_cell.angle_beta   90.00
_cell.angle_gamma   90.00
#
_symmetry.space_group_name_H-M   'P 1'
#
loop_
_entity.id
_entity.type
_entity.pdbx_description
1 polymer ?
#
loop_
_entity_poly.entity_id
_entity_poly.type
_entity_poly.pdbx_seq_one_letter_code
_entity_poly.pdbx_strand_id
1 'polypeptide(L)'
;MTHYKPSSKLSKQQVDWNDPHLQSLLQKTEHWRLDNRGAFSAQEVRIFVGLGDEAGQSAFLVWEGEQVVVLETLFSIRKGEHVRLDRLTPGVSRTAWGVVVDGREGSREEDRLHGVHVHWLHMC
;
A
#
# COMPACT_ATOMS: atom_id res chain seq x y z
N MET A 1 -15.60 8.14 -40.96
CA MET A 1 -15.49 7.66 -39.56
C MET A 1 -15.45 6.14 -39.60
N THR A 2 -14.31 5.55 -39.27
CA THR A 2 -13.98 4.14 -39.48
C THR A 2 -14.65 3.24 -38.44
N HIS A 3 -15.53 2.36 -38.91
CA HIS A 3 -16.16 1.32 -38.09
C HIS A 3 -15.12 0.27 -37.67
N TYR A 4 -14.92 0.10 -36.37
CA TYR A 4 -14.12 -0.99 -35.82
C TYR A 4 -14.90 -2.31 -35.98
N LYS A 5 -14.45 -3.20 -36.88
CA LYS A 5 -14.95 -4.57 -36.98
C LYS A 5 -14.17 -5.45 -36.00
N PRO A 6 -14.78 -6.03 -34.96
CA PRO A 6 -14.08 -6.99 -34.11
C PRO A 6 -13.72 -8.22 -34.97
N SER A 7 -12.44 -8.57 -35.03
CA SER A 7 -12.01 -9.76 -35.75
C SER A 7 -12.48 -10.99 -34.98
N SER A 8 -13.33 -11.80 -35.61
CA SER A 8 -13.96 -13.00 -35.05
C SER A 8 -12.99 -14.20 -34.98
N LYS A 9 -11.69 -13.96 -34.75
CA LYS A 9 -10.64 -15.00 -34.75
C LYS A 9 -9.82 -15.02 -33.46
N LEU A 10 -10.44 -14.73 -32.32
CA LEU A 10 -9.96 -15.29 -31.06
C LEU A 10 -10.50 -16.72 -31.01
N SER A 11 -9.74 -17.66 -31.58
CA SER A 11 -9.88 -19.06 -31.25
C SER A 11 -9.97 -19.16 -29.73
N LYS A 12 -10.98 -19.85 -29.21
CA LYS A 12 -11.05 -20.26 -27.80
C LYS A 12 -9.77 -21.05 -27.49
N GLN A 13 -8.69 -20.35 -27.12
CA GLN A 13 -7.52 -20.96 -26.51
C GLN A 13 -8.01 -21.48 -25.18
N GLN A 14 -8.32 -22.76 -25.16
CA GLN A 14 -8.73 -23.46 -23.97
C GLN A 14 -7.50 -23.53 -23.08
N VAL A 15 -7.43 -22.64 -22.10
CA VAL A 15 -6.34 -22.59 -21.13
C VAL A 15 -6.38 -23.86 -20.31
N ASP A 16 -5.31 -24.64 -20.34
CA ASP A 16 -5.16 -25.81 -19.48
C ASP A 16 -4.71 -25.36 -18.09
N TRP A 17 -5.66 -25.31 -17.15
CA TRP A 17 -5.42 -24.93 -15.76
C TRP A 17 -4.64 -26.00 -14.95
N ASN A 18 -4.47 -27.21 -15.51
CA ASN A 18 -3.66 -28.27 -14.90
C ASN A 18 -2.21 -28.28 -15.42
N ASP A 19 -1.84 -27.39 -16.34
CA ASP A 19 -0.48 -27.28 -16.84
C ASP A 19 0.50 -27.00 -15.66
N PRO A 20 1.52 -27.85 -15.42
CA PRO A 20 2.48 -27.68 -14.32
C PRO A 20 3.29 -26.39 -14.39
N HIS A 21 3.58 -25.90 -15.60
CA HIS A 21 4.26 -24.63 -15.80
C HIS A 21 3.35 -23.45 -15.44
N LEU A 22 2.07 -23.51 -15.83
CA LEU A 22 1.07 -22.52 -15.41
C LEU A 22 0.88 -22.52 -13.89
N GLN A 23 0.79 -23.69 -13.27
CA GLN A 23 0.71 -23.79 -11.80
C GLN A 23 1.96 -23.24 -11.11
N SER A 24 3.15 -23.49 -11.65
CA SER A 24 4.40 -22.90 -11.12
C SER A 24 4.42 -21.38 -11.21
N LEU A 25 3.91 -20.80 -12.31
CA LEU A 25 3.77 -19.36 -12.44
C LEU A 25 2.75 -18.80 -11.46
N LEU A 26 1.59 -19.45 -11.33
CA LEU A 26 0.55 -19.05 -10.39
C LEU A 26 1.06 -19.08 -8.95
N GLN A 27 1.74 -20.15 -8.53
CA GLN A 27 2.38 -20.26 -7.21
C GLN A 27 3.39 -19.13 -6.95
N LYS A 28 4.19 -18.76 -7.96
CA LYS A 28 5.13 -17.63 -7.84
C LYS A 28 4.41 -16.29 -7.66
N THR A 29 3.20 -16.16 -8.17
CA THR A 29 2.38 -14.94 -8.10
C THR A 29 1.32 -14.96 -7.01
N GLU A 30 1.11 -16.09 -6.32
CA GLU A 30 0.04 -16.26 -5.31
C GLU A 30 0.18 -15.28 -4.14
N HIS A 31 1.41 -14.89 -3.83
CA HIS A 31 1.71 -13.89 -2.81
C HIS A 31 1.94 -12.48 -3.38
N TRP A 32 1.85 -12.29 -4.69
CA TRP A 32 1.95 -10.96 -5.30
C TRP A 32 0.68 -10.18 -4.99
N ARG A 33 0.82 -9.21 -4.10
CA ARG A 33 -0.27 -8.30 -3.75
C ARG A 33 -0.12 -7.05 -4.62
N LEU A 34 -1.02 -6.91 -5.60
CA LEU A 34 -1.12 -5.74 -6.50
C LEU A 34 -1.75 -4.55 -5.78
N ASP A 35 -1.25 -4.22 -4.59
CA ASP A 35 -1.73 -3.07 -3.81
C ASP A 35 -0.61 -2.13 -3.38
N ASN A 36 0.51 -2.15 -4.12
CA ASN A 36 1.69 -1.27 -3.93
C ASN A 36 2.28 -1.28 -2.51
N ARG A 37 1.92 -2.29 -1.69
CA ARG A 37 2.52 -2.52 -0.37
C ARG A 37 3.77 -3.41 -0.42
N GLY A 38 4.16 -3.85 -1.62
CA GLY A 38 5.41 -4.55 -1.88
C GLY A 38 5.64 -5.81 -1.04
N ALA A 39 6.86 -6.34 -1.12
CA ALA A 39 7.37 -7.36 -0.19
C ALA A 39 8.07 -6.71 1.02
N PHE A 40 7.68 -5.48 1.37
CA PHE A 40 8.33 -4.73 2.43
C PHE A 40 7.81 -5.25 3.79
N SER A 41 8.73 -5.53 4.71
CA SER A 41 8.35 -5.91 6.07
C SER A 41 7.80 -4.68 6.79
N ALA A 42 6.52 -4.71 7.16
CA ALA A 42 5.88 -3.63 7.90
C ALA A 42 6.69 -3.26 9.15
N GLN A 43 7.11 -1.99 9.25
CA GLN A 43 7.86 -1.47 10.39
C GLN A 43 6.91 -0.65 11.27
N GLU A 44 6.85 -0.95 12.57
CA GLU A 44 6.09 -0.12 13.51
C GLU A 44 6.74 1.26 13.64
N VAL A 45 5.92 2.31 13.51
CA VAL A 45 6.31 3.71 13.61
C VAL A 45 5.30 4.46 14.46
N ARG A 46 5.71 5.61 15.01
CA ARG A 46 4.80 6.52 15.69
C ARG A 46 4.58 7.75 14.81
N ILE A 47 3.34 8.14 14.62
CA ILE A 47 2.98 9.30 13.81
C ILE A 47 2.27 10.36 14.63
N PHE A 48 2.42 11.61 14.23
CA PHE A 48 1.76 12.76 14.84
C PHE A 48 1.12 13.57 13.72
N VAL A 49 -0.19 13.78 13.81
CA VAL A 49 -0.98 14.42 12.75
C VAL A 49 -1.21 15.89 13.12
N GLY A 50 -0.93 16.79 12.20
CA GLY A 50 -1.00 18.23 12.41
C GLY A 50 0.15 18.78 13.26
N LEU A 51 0.03 20.06 13.62
CA LEU A 51 1.05 20.83 14.34
C LEU A 51 0.96 20.72 15.88
N GLY A 52 -0.04 20.01 16.42
CA GLY A 52 -0.38 20.07 17.85
C GLY A 52 -0.75 18.74 18.51
N ASP A 53 -0.74 17.60 17.81
CA ASP A 53 -0.95 16.31 18.48
C ASP A 53 0.30 15.94 19.28
N GLU A 54 0.20 16.04 20.61
CA GLU A 54 1.26 15.58 21.53
C GLU A 54 1.24 14.05 21.71
N ALA A 55 0.07 13.42 21.51
CA ALA A 55 -0.11 11.98 21.66
C ALA A 55 0.12 11.27 20.31
N GLY A 56 1.37 10.85 20.07
CA GLY A 56 1.71 10.11 18.85
C GLY A 56 0.95 8.78 18.75
N GLN A 57 0.38 8.53 17.58
CA GLN A 57 -0.42 7.36 17.26
C GLN A 57 0.44 6.25 16.64
N SER A 58 0.10 4.99 16.90
CA SER A 58 0.81 3.86 16.28
C SER A 58 0.37 3.69 14.82
N ALA A 59 1.33 3.42 13.95
CA ALA A 59 1.13 3.14 12.54
C ALA A 59 2.19 2.13 12.06
N PHE A 60 1.97 1.57 10.88
CA PHE A 60 2.94 0.71 10.22
C PHE A 60 3.44 1.33 8.92
N LEU A 61 4.75 1.50 8.79
CA LEU A 61 5.41 1.83 7.53
C LEU A 61 5.48 0.57 6.68
N VAL A 62 4.69 0.53 5.61
CA VAL A 62 4.56 -0.64 4.74
C VAL A 62 5.23 -0.46 3.40
N TRP A 63 5.67 0.74 3.05
CA TRP A 63 6.51 0.97 1.89
C TRP A 63 7.24 2.31 2.01
N GLU A 64 8.48 2.36 1.52
CA GLU A 64 9.30 3.56 1.46
C GLU A 64 9.99 3.67 0.09
N GLY A 65 9.78 4.80 -0.56
CA GLY A 65 10.53 5.25 -1.72
C GLY A 65 11.28 6.54 -1.42
N GLU A 66 11.83 7.18 -2.45
CA GLU A 66 12.71 8.35 -2.29
C GLU A 66 11.99 9.58 -1.72
N GLN A 67 10.74 9.83 -2.15
CA GLN A 67 9.94 11.00 -1.72
C GLN A 67 8.53 10.63 -1.30
N VAL A 68 8.20 9.34 -1.27
CA VAL A 68 6.86 8.86 -0.91
C VAL A 68 6.99 7.71 0.07
N VAL A 69 6.16 7.72 1.10
CA VAL A 69 6.02 6.60 2.03
C VAL A 69 4.56 6.18 2.11
N VAL A 70 4.32 4.91 2.42
CA VAL A 70 2.98 4.36 2.61
C VAL A 70 2.82 3.90 4.04
N LEU A 71 1.76 4.36 4.69
CA LEU A 71 1.42 4.04 6.06
C LEU A 71 0.12 3.24 6.15
N GLU A 72 0.08 2.29 7.06
CA GLU A 72 -1.14 1.65 7.54
C GLU A 72 -1.49 2.14 8.94
N THR A 73 -2.75 2.53 9.13
CA THR A 73 -3.30 3.01 10.41
C THR A 73 -4.67 2.39 10.64
N LEU A 74 -5.17 2.44 11.88
CA LEU A 74 -6.53 2.00 12.23
C LEU A 74 -7.55 3.16 12.23
N PHE A 75 -7.18 4.27 11.60
CA PHE A 75 -7.97 5.50 11.54
C PHE A 75 -7.68 6.27 10.26
N SER A 76 -8.64 7.06 9.79
CA SER A 76 -8.43 7.89 8.61
C SER A 76 -7.61 9.15 8.93
N ILE A 77 -6.70 9.52 8.02
CA ILE A 77 -5.99 10.80 8.03
C ILE A 77 -6.46 11.58 6.82
N ARG A 78 -6.74 12.87 7.00
CA ARG A 78 -7.23 13.70 5.90
C ARG A 78 -6.10 14.03 4.94
N LYS A 79 -6.43 14.08 3.65
CA LYS A 79 -5.52 14.60 2.62
C LYS A 79 -5.14 16.05 2.92
N GLY A 80 -3.86 16.37 2.76
CA GLY A 80 -3.27 17.67 3.05
C GLY A 80 -2.78 17.85 4.48
N GLU A 81 -3.03 16.89 5.37
CA GLU A 81 -2.50 16.94 6.74
C GLU A 81 -1.00 16.74 6.76
N HIS A 82 -0.33 17.49 7.64
CA HIS A 82 1.09 17.32 7.90
C HIS A 82 1.27 16.20 8.91
N VAL A 83 2.20 15.30 8.65
CA VAL A 83 2.47 14.15 9.50
C VAL A 83 3.95 14.14 9.85
N ARG A 84 4.24 14.11 11.15
CA ARG A 84 5.56 13.73 11.67
C ARG A 84 5.59 12.22 11.83
N LEU A 85 6.64 11.59 11.33
CA LEU A 85 6.88 10.16 11.43
C LEU A 85 8.15 9.92 12.23
N ASP A 86 8.03 9.20 13.34
CA ASP A 86 9.13 8.78 14.20
C ASP A 86 9.34 7.27 14.06
N ARG A 87 10.53 6.89 13.57
CA ARG A 87 10.93 5.49 13.47
C ARG A 87 11.68 5.08 14.73
N LEU A 88 11.19 4.02 15.36
CA LEU A 88 11.84 3.40 16.50
C LEU A 88 12.68 2.24 15.98
N THR A 89 13.93 2.53 15.61
CA THR A 89 14.93 1.50 15.35
C THR A 89 15.83 1.39 16.59
N PRO A 90 16.25 0.17 17.01
CA PRO A 90 17.14 0.02 18.16
C PRO A 90 18.39 0.92 18.04
N GLY A 91 18.53 1.86 18.97
CA GLY A 91 19.68 2.77 19.04
C GLY A 91 19.64 4.03 18.15
N VAL A 92 18.65 4.18 17.26
CA VAL A 92 18.51 5.38 16.42
C VAL A 92 17.03 5.76 16.26
N SER A 93 16.66 6.94 16.75
CA SER A 93 15.39 7.58 16.38
C SER A 93 15.60 8.40 15.12
N ARG A 94 14.80 8.14 14.08
CA ARG A 94 14.74 8.99 12.89
C ARG A 94 13.36 9.62 12.79
N THR A 95 13.34 10.95 12.82
CA THR A 95 12.15 11.76 12.60
C THR A 95 12.14 12.24 11.15
N ALA A 96 11.01 12.09 10.48
CA ALA A 96 10.77 12.61 9.14
C ALA A 96 9.42 13.34 9.09
N TRP A 97 9.26 14.23 8.12
CA TRP A 97 8.03 14.99 7.93
C TRP A 97 7.48 14.73 6.53
N GLY A 98 6.17 14.70 6.41
CA GLY A 98 5.51 14.59 5.13
C GLY A 98 4.09 15.13 5.16
N VAL A 99 3.46 15.18 4.00
CA VAL A 99 2.08 15.60 3.82
C VAL A 99 1.29 14.46 3.19
N VAL A 100 0.10 14.17 3.73
CA VAL A 100 -0.79 13.15 3.17
C VAL A 100 -1.27 13.60 1.79
N VAL A 101 -0.86 12.90 0.75
CA VAL A 101 -1.27 13.19 -0.64
C VAL A 101 -2.51 12.41 -1.06
N ASP A 102 -2.71 11.23 -0.45
CA ASP A 102 -3.88 10.40 -0.68
C ASP A 102 -4.10 9.39 0.47
N GLY A 103 -5.31 8.88 0.59
CA GLY A 103 -5.66 7.89 1.61
C GLY A 103 -6.93 7.13 1.28
N ARG A 104 -7.00 5.86 1.67
CA ARG A 104 -8.17 5.01 1.45
C ARG A 104 -8.31 3.93 2.51
N GLU A 105 -9.50 3.34 2.61
CA GLU A 105 -9.68 2.08 3.33
C GLU A 105 -8.89 0.95 2.64
N GLY A 106 -8.37 0.04 3.45
CA GLY A 106 -7.71 -1.15 2.97
C GLY A 106 -8.67 -2.02 2.16
N SER A 107 -8.16 -2.57 1.07
CA SER A 107 -8.98 -3.29 0.08
C SER A 107 -9.11 -4.77 0.39
N ARG A 108 -8.26 -5.31 1.25
CA ARG A 108 -8.27 -6.73 1.63
C ARG A 108 -9.41 -6.98 2.61
N GLU A 109 -9.95 -8.19 2.61
CA GLU A 109 -11.01 -8.56 3.54
C GLU A 109 -10.54 -8.47 5.00
N GLU A 110 -9.31 -8.92 5.27
CA GLU A 110 -8.62 -8.72 6.53
C GLU A 110 -8.47 -7.23 6.90
N ASP A 111 -8.10 -6.37 5.96
CA ASP A 111 -7.95 -4.93 6.21
C ASP A 111 -9.29 -4.32 6.64
N ARG A 112 -10.38 -4.66 5.95
CA ARG A 112 -11.72 -4.15 6.25
C ARG A 112 -12.22 -4.64 7.60
N LEU A 113 -11.96 -5.89 7.95
CA LEU A 113 -12.31 -6.46 9.25
C LEU A 113 -11.62 -5.73 10.41
N HIS A 114 -10.38 -5.29 10.21
CA HIS A 114 -9.59 -4.59 11.23
C HIS A 114 -9.68 -3.06 11.15
N GLY A 115 -10.42 -2.50 10.18
CA GLY A 115 -10.54 -1.05 9.98
C GLY A 115 -9.23 -0.39 9.53
N VAL A 116 -8.42 -1.09 8.75
CA VAL A 116 -7.14 -0.58 8.25
C VAL A 116 -7.38 0.49 7.18
N HIS A 117 -6.69 1.61 7.32
CA HIS A 117 -6.56 2.66 6.33
C HIS A 117 -5.13 2.73 5.82
N VAL A 118 -4.96 2.98 4.53
CA VAL A 118 -3.69 3.13 3.84
C VAL A 118 -3.54 4.58 3.39
N HIS A 119 -2.40 5.20 3.71
CA HIS A 119 -2.11 6.60 3.40
C HIS A 119 -0.79 6.73 2.65
N TRP A 120 -0.77 7.58 1.63
CA TRP A 120 0.44 7.96 0.90
C TRP A 120 0.87 9.34 1.38
N LEU A 121 2.11 9.43 1.83
CA LEU A 121 2.71 10.68 2.29
C LEU A 121 3.82 11.08 1.33
N HIS A 122 3.84 12.34 0.93
CA HIS A 122 5.00 12.93 0.25
C HIS A 122 5.94 13.52 1.31
N MET A 123 7.21 13.13 1.27
CA MET A 123 8.21 13.53 2.25
C MET A 123 8.76 14.92 1.93
N CYS A 124 9.01 15.71 2.99
CA CYS A 124 9.58 17.06 2.90
C CYS A 124 11.10 17.08 3.12
#